data_AF-A0A1C6BQE3-F1
#
_entry.id   AF-A0A1C6BQE3-F1
#
_cell.length_a   1.000
_cell.length_b   1.000
_cell.length_c   1.000
_cell.angle_alpha   90.00
_cell.angle_beta   90.00
_cell.angle_gamma   90.00
#
_symmetry.space_group_name_H-M   'P 1'
#
loop_
_entity.id
_entity.type
_entity.pdbx_description
1 polymer ?
#
loop_
_entity_poly.entity_id
_entity_poly.type
_entity_poly.pdbx_seq_one_letter_code
_entity_poly.pdbx_strand_id
1 'polypeptide(L)'
;MFKNKSLIIAALVVIVMGAISILYFGRPVGTEESYNIIAINNTGGDIKSVGYETEKQSGGVINADNSMIKNKDEIYLEIDEAKFKMLITDKDDKEFLSQEMTIDLNKDKKYEVLIGKDKNNKYTFDIRETWI
;
A
#
# COMPACT_ATOMS: atom_id res chain seq x y z
N MET A 1 -45.50 -38.88 -15.94
CA MET A 1 -44.80 -37.96 -16.86
C MET A 1 -44.24 -36.69 -16.16
N PHE A 2 -43.81 -36.78 -14.89
CA PHE A 2 -43.40 -35.61 -14.07
C PHE A 2 -41.94 -35.58 -13.60
N LYS A 3 -41.19 -36.69 -13.72
CA LYS A 3 -39.80 -36.77 -13.22
C LYS A 3 -38.82 -35.83 -13.95
N ASN A 4 -39.02 -35.60 -15.25
CA ASN A 4 -38.06 -34.82 -16.05
C ASN A 4 -38.22 -33.29 -15.85
N LYS A 5 -39.43 -32.81 -15.52
CA LYS A 5 -39.67 -31.37 -15.30
C LYS A 5 -39.07 -30.89 -13.97
N SER A 6 -39.13 -31.72 -12.93
CA SER A 6 -38.57 -31.40 -11.61
C SER A 6 -37.04 -31.33 -11.62
N LEU A 7 -36.37 -32.19 -12.39
CA LEU A 7 -34.92 -32.18 -12.54
C LEU A 7 -34.42 -30.91 -13.26
N ILE A 8 -35.14 -30.48 -14.29
CA ILE A 8 -34.83 -29.25 -15.05
C ILE A 8 -34.97 -28.01 -14.15
N ILE A 9 -36.01 -27.96 -13.33
CA ILE A 9 -36.24 -26.84 -12.40
C ILE A 9 -35.14 -26.79 -11.33
N ALA A 10 -34.76 -27.94 -10.76
CA ALA A 10 -33.70 -28.00 -9.75
C ALA A 10 -32.34 -27.55 -10.31
N ALA A 11 -31.99 -27.96 -11.54
CA ALA A 11 -30.76 -27.54 -12.19
C ALA A 11 -30.73 -26.01 -12.44
N LEU A 12 -31.87 -25.43 -12.86
CA LEU A 12 -31.99 -23.99 -13.09
C LEU A 12 -31.79 -23.18 -11.80
N VAL A 13 -32.32 -23.64 -10.67
CA VAL A 13 -32.16 -22.98 -9.37
C VAL A 13 -30.70 -22.97 -8.93
N VAL A 14 -29.98 -24.09 -9.10
CA VAL A 14 -28.54 -24.18 -8.75
C VAL A 14 -27.69 -23.25 -9.63
N ILE A 15 -27.99 -23.15 -10.93
CA ILE A 15 -27.28 -22.24 -11.84
C ILE A 15 -27.53 -20.78 -11.46
N VAL A 16 -28.78 -20.42 -11.14
CA VAL A 16 -29.13 -19.05 -10.73
C VAL A 16 -28.47 -18.69 -9.39
N MET A 17 -28.47 -19.58 -8.40
CA MET A 17 -27.78 -19.33 -7.13
C MET A 17 -26.25 -19.22 -7.31
N GLY A 18 -25.65 -20.11 -8.12
CA GLY A 18 -24.22 -20.05 -8.44
C GLY A 18 -23.83 -18.75 -9.15
N ALA A 19 -24.64 -18.29 -10.11
CA ALA A 19 -24.43 -17.03 -10.81
C ALA A 19 -24.53 -15.81 -9.87
N ILE A 20 -25.49 -15.82 -8.93
CA ILE A 20 -25.62 -14.76 -7.91
C ILE A 20 -24.41 -14.76 -6.97
N SER A 21 -23.91 -15.92 -6.55
CA SER A 21 -22.69 -16.00 -5.73
C SER A 21 -21.46 -15.44 -6.46
N ILE A 22 -21.29 -15.72 -7.75
CA ILE A 22 -20.18 -15.16 -8.55
C ILE A 22 -20.29 -13.62 -8.64
N LEU A 23 -21.51 -13.09 -8.78
CA LEU A 23 -21.74 -11.64 -8.88
C LEU A 23 -21.55 -10.90 -7.54
N TYR A 24 -21.88 -11.52 -6.41
CA TYR A 24 -21.74 -10.92 -5.08
C TYR A 24 -20.35 -11.08 -4.47
N PHE A 25 -19.67 -12.21 -4.70
CA PHE A 25 -18.33 -12.48 -4.13
C PHE A 25 -17.18 -12.19 -5.10
N GLY A 26 -17.47 -11.95 -6.39
CA GLY A 26 -16.47 -11.60 -7.40
C GLY A 26 -16.12 -10.11 -7.47
N ARG A 27 -16.75 -9.27 -6.65
CA ARG A 27 -16.26 -7.90 -6.45
C ARG A 27 -15.12 -7.99 -5.44
N PRO A 28 -13.86 -7.69 -5.81
CA PRO A 28 -12.88 -7.38 -4.78
C PRO A 28 -13.53 -6.31 -3.91
N VAL A 29 -13.53 -6.55 -2.60
CA VAL A 29 -13.85 -5.49 -1.65
C VAL A 29 -12.81 -4.42 -1.95
N GLY A 30 -13.20 -3.41 -2.73
CA GLY A 30 -12.42 -2.21 -2.89
C GLY A 30 -12.46 -1.52 -1.54
N THR A 31 -11.61 -1.98 -0.62
CA THR A 31 -11.08 -1.10 0.40
C THR A 31 -10.38 -0.01 -0.41
N GLU A 32 -11.02 1.14 -0.55
CA GLU A 32 -10.27 2.37 -0.82
C GLU A 32 -9.25 2.45 0.32
N GLU A 33 -8.05 1.91 0.10
CA GLU A 33 -6.96 2.07 1.05
C GLU A 33 -6.69 3.58 1.11
N SER A 34 -7.03 4.20 2.24
CA SER A 34 -6.87 5.63 2.45
C SER A 34 -5.41 5.95 2.72
N TYR A 35 -4.55 5.78 1.73
CA TYR A 35 -3.16 6.22 1.83
C TYR A 35 -3.04 7.69 1.44
N ASN A 36 -2.24 8.43 2.21
CA ASN A 36 -1.84 9.81 1.90
C ASN A 36 -0.38 9.92 1.46
N ILE A 37 0.40 8.84 1.57
CA ILE A 37 1.78 8.77 1.13
C ILE A 37 2.01 7.52 0.27
N ILE A 38 2.73 7.70 -0.84
CA ILE A 38 3.33 6.65 -1.66
C ILE A 38 4.84 6.80 -1.55
N ALA A 39 5.50 5.95 -0.77
CA ALA A 39 6.95 5.88 -0.77
C ALA A 39 7.42 4.95 -1.88
N ILE A 40 8.46 5.34 -2.63
CA ILE A 40 8.98 4.55 -3.76
C ILE A 40 10.45 4.31 -3.53
N ASN A 41 10.87 3.04 -3.49
CA ASN A 41 12.29 2.73 -3.44
C ASN A 41 12.94 3.05 -4.79
N ASN A 42 13.75 4.10 -4.84
CA ASN A 42 14.51 4.52 -6.03
C ASN A 42 16.02 4.57 -5.73
N THR A 43 16.49 3.77 -4.79
CA THR A 43 17.89 3.77 -4.34
C THR A 43 18.84 3.07 -5.31
N GLY A 44 18.30 2.29 -6.25
CA GLY A 44 19.04 1.35 -7.09
C GLY A 44 19.40 0.04 -6.39
N GLY A 45 19.01 -0.14 -5.13
CA GLY A 45 19.18 -1.37 -4.35
C GLY A 45 17.94 -1.70 -3.54
N ASP A 46 18.03 -2.74 -2.73
CA ASP A 46 16.91 -3.21 -1.92
C ASP A 46 16.98 -2.62 -0.50
N ILE A 47 15.82 -2.29 0.07
CA ILE A 47 15.67 -1.78 1.44
C ILE A 47 14.81 -2.73 2.27
N LYS A 48 14.94 -2.72 3.60
CA LYS A 48 14.19 -3.65 4.44
C LYS A 48 12.81 -3.11 4.80
N SER A 49 12.76 -1.85 5.22
CA SER A 49 11.52 -1.23 5.67
C SER A 49 11.44 0.25 5.32
N VAL A 50 10.21 0.73 5.22
CA VAL A 50 9.86 2.16 5.25
C VAL A 50 9.05 2.40 6.51
N GLY A 51 9.58 3.21 7.44
CA GLY A 51 8.95 3.51 8.73
C GLY A 51 8.60 4.98 8.88
N TYR A 52 7.72 5.26 9.84
CA TYR A 52 7.40 6.60 10.30
C TYR A 52 7.24 6.67 11.82
N GLU A 53 7.55 7.83 12.38
CA GLU A 53 7.37 8.19 13.78
C GLU A 53 6.62 9.52 13.87
N THR A 54 5.57 9.56 14.68
CA THR A 54 4.80 10.78 15.01
C THR A 54 4.89 11.01 16.51
N GLU A 55 4.25 12.08 17.02
CA GLU A 55 4.16 12.29 18.47
C GLU A 55 3.34 11.20 19.17
N LYS A 56 2.32 10.64 18.50
CA LYS A 56 1.37 9.69 19.13
C LYS A 56 1.66 8.23 18.82
N GLN A 57 2.26 7.95 17.67
CA GLN A 57 2.43 6.58 17.19
C GLN A 57 3.66 6.43 16.29
N SER A 58 4.12 5.19 16.17
CA SER A 58 5.07 4.77 15.14
C SER A 58 4.45 3.66 14.30
N GLY A 59 4.87 3.57 13.05
CA GLY A 59 4.39 2.56 12.12
C GLY A 59 5.36 2.39 10.96
N GLY A 60 4.99 1.52 10.02
CA GLY A 60 5.83 1.26 8.85
C GLY A 60 5.39 0.00 8.13
N VAL A 61 6.03 -0.23 6.99
CA VAL A 61 5.78 -1.38 6.13
C VAL A 61 7.06 -2.19 5.97
N ILE A 62 6.89 -3.50 6.13
CA ILE A 62 7.80 -4.56 5.70
C ILE A 62 6.99 -5.53 4.84
N ASN A 63 7.64 -6.22 3.91
CA ASN A 63 6.94 -7.30 3.19
C ASN A 63 6.60 -8.43 4.17
N ALA A 64 5.39 -8.98 4.05
CA ALA A 64 4.88 -10.00 4.98
C ALA A 64 5.70 -11.31 4.98
N ASP A 65 6.40 -11.59 3.88
CA ASP A 65 7.32 -12.73 3.74
C ASP A 65 8.75 -12.40 4.21
N ASN A 66 8.97 -11.23 4.81
CA ASN A 66 10.27 -10.66 5.17
C ASN A 66 11.24 -10.51 3.99
N SER A 67 10.75 -10.54 2.75
CA SER A 67 11.57 -10.18 1.60
C SER A 67 11.92 -8.69 1.64
N MET A 68 13.01 -8.32 0.96
CA MET A 68 13.39 -6.92 0.84
C MET A 68 12.44 -6.19 -0.13
N ILE A 69 12.20 -4.92 0.16
CA ILE A 69 11.52 -3.98 -0.73
C ILE A 69 12.49 -3.64 -1.87
N LYS A 70 12.13 -4.03 -3.08
CA LYS A 70 13.00 -3.93 -4.26
C LYS A 70 12.99 -2.53 -4.83
N ASN A 71 14.00 -2.24 -5.63
CA ASN A 71 14.02 -1.01 -6.41
C ASN A 71 12.78 -0.93 -7.32
N LYS A 72 12.10 0.21 -7.27
CA LYS A 72 10.81 0.57 -7.89
C LYS A 72 9.56 0.02 -7.21
N ASP A 73 9.69 -0.69 -6.08
CA ASP A 73 8.51 -1.04 -5.30
C ASP A 73 7.88 0.22 -4.68
N GLU A 74 6.53 0.25 -4.69
CA GLU A 74 5.71 1.27 -4.07
C GLU A 74 5.20 0.78 -2.72
N ILE A 75 5.20 1.68 -1.75
CA ILE A 75 4.81 1.44 -0.37
C ILE A 75 3.79 2.49 0.01
N TYR A 76 2.58 2.03 0.33
CA TYR A 76 1.47 2.90 0.70
C TYR A 76 1.43 3.07 2.21
N LEU A 77 1.36 4.32 2.66
CA LEU A 77 1.29 4.69 4.08
C LEU A 77 0.11 5.64 4.30
N GLU A 78 -0.58 5.43 5.42
CA GLU A 78 -1.58 6.33 5.96
C GLU A 78 -1.02 6.92 7.26
N ILE A 79 -0.83 8.24 7.29
CA ILE A 79 -0.31 8.95 8.45
C ILE A 79 -1.31 10.02 8.89
N ASP A 80 -1.84 9.89 10.10
CA ASP A 80 -2.88 10.78 10.64
C ASP A 80 -2.35 12.10 11.23
N GLU A 81 -1.03 12.32 11.22
CA GLU A 81 -0.39 13.52 11.76
C GLU A 81 0.40 14.26 10.70
N ALA A 82 0.20 15.57 10.62
CA ALA A 82 0.81 16.41 9.61
C ALA A 82 2.33 16.46 9.72
N LYS A 83 2.89 16.23 10.92
CA LYS A 83 4.33 16.20 11.19
C LYS A 83 4.74 14.80 11.64
N PHE A 84 5.78 14.29 11.03
CA PHE A 84 6.30 12.96 11.31
C PHE A 84 7.73 12.85 10.79
N LYS A 85 8.50 11.94 11.37
CA LYS A 85 9.82 11.54 10.88
C LYS A 85 9.66 10.28 10.05
N MET A 86 10.11 10.30 8.79
CA MET A 86 10.23 9.09 7.99
C MET A 86 11.64 8.53 8.11
N LEU A 87 11.76 7.21 8.11
CA LEU A 87 13.04 6.50 8.26
C LEU A 87 13.09 5.22 7.42
N ILE A 88 14.27 4.93 6.87
CA ILE A 88 14.53 3.75 6.06
C ILE A 88 15.61 2.91 6.72
N THR A 89 15.36 1.60 6.82
CA THR A 89 16.31 0.63 7.36
C THR A 89 16.84 -0.33 6.30
N ASP A 90 18.08 -0.77 6.51
CA ASP A 90 18.70 -1.81 5.71
C ASP A 90 18.38 -3.23 6.24
N LYS A 91 18.91 -4.25 5.57
CA LYS A 91 18.72 -5.66 5.91
C LYS A 91 19.11 -6.01 7.36
N ASP A 92 20.04 -5.25 7.94
CA ASP A 92 20.59 -5.46 9.28
C ASP A 92 19.84 -4.59 10.34
N ASP A 93 18.64 -4.10 10.00
CA ASP A 93 17.80 -3.21 10.80
C ASP A 93 18.45 -1.86 11.13
N LYS A 94 19.48 -1.46 10.37
CA LYS A 94 20.16 -0.19 10.59
C LYS A 94 19.48 0.92 9.82
N GLU A 95 19.07 1.97 10.52
CA GLU A 95 18.63 3.22 9.90
C GLU A 95 19.79 3.84 9.11
N PHE A 96 19.58 4.12 7.82
CA PHE A 96 20.58 4.80 6.98
C PHE A 96 20.08 6.13 6.39
N LEU A 97 18.77 6.39 6.48
CA LEU A 97 18.14 7.63 6.05
C LEU A 97 16.96 7.93 6.97
N SER A 98 16.91 9.14 7.50
CA SER A 98 15.72 9.67 8.16
C SER A 98 15.59 11.18 7.98
N GLN A 99 14.36 11.66 8.01
CA GLN A 99 14.04 13.08 7.82
C GLN A 99 12.69 13.43 8.44
N GLU A 100 12.64 14.58 9.10
CA GLU A 100 11.39 15.23 9.52
C GLU A 100 10.63 15.73 8.29
N MET A 101 9.35 15.38 8.21
CA MET A 101 8.48 15.72 7.10
C MET A 101 7.23 16.44 7.61
N THR A 102 6.65 17.26 6.74
CA THR A 102 5.39 17.95 7.01
C THR A 102 4.51 17.86 5.78
N ILE A 103 3.29 17.37 5.96
CA ILE A 103 2.28 17.21 4.91
C ILE A 103 1.00 17.95 5.26
N ASP A 104 0.17 18.20 4.24
CA ASP A 104 -1.21 18.65 4.41
C ASP A 104 -2.13 17.42 4.48
N LEU A 105 -2.92 17.29 5.55
CA LEU A 105 -3.83 16.15 5.76
C LEU A 105 -5.15 16.27 4.97
N ASN A 106 -5.21 17.12 3.95
CA ASN A 106 -6.33 17.19 3.04
C ASN A 106 -6.51 15.84 2.31
N LYS A 107 -7.74 15.30 2.33
CA LYS A 107 -8.09 14.00 1.72
C LYS A 107 -7.90 13.96 0.20
N ASP A 108 -7.89 15.11 -0.46
CA ASP A 108 -7.70 15.21 -1.91
C ASP A 108 -6.22 15.25 -2.32
N LYS A 109 -5.31 15.30 -1.35
CA LYS A 109 -3.87 15.36 -1.56
C LYS A 109 -3.20 14.04 -1.24
N LYS A 110 -2.25 13.66 -2.07
CA LYS A 110 -1.33 12.56 -1.80
C LYS A 110 0.11 13.03 -1.98
N TYR A 111 1.04 12.35 -1.32
CA TYR A 111 2.46 12.68 -1.39
C TYR A 111 3.24 11.49 -1.94
N GLU A 112 3.94 11.68 -3.05
CA GLU A 112 4.94 10.74 -3.53
C GLU A 112 6.28 11.04 -2.87
N VAL A 113 6.92 10.04 -2.27
CA VAL A 113 8.21 10.13 -1.60
C VAL A 113 9.19 9.19 -2.27
N LEU A 114 10.08 9.74 -3.10
CA LEU A 114 11.13 9.00 -3.77
C LEU A 114 12.32 8.84 -2.82
N ILE A 115 12.63 7.60 -2.47
CA ILE A 115 13.78 7.22 -1.66
C ILE A 115 14.95 7.00 -2.60
N GLY A 116 15.86 7.96 -2.72
CA GLY A 116 16.89 7.93 -3.75
C GLY A 116 18.25 8.40 -3.27
N LYS A 117 19.11 8.71 -4.22
CA LYS A 117 20.39 9.38 -3.98
C LYS A 117 20.43 10.70 -4.73
N ASP A 118 21.02 11.71 -4.11
CA ASP A 118 21.27 12.99 -4.73
C ASP A 118 22.46 12.93 -5.73
N LYS A 119 22.78 14.06 -6.35
CA LYS A 119 23.93 14.21 -7.26
C LYS A 119 25.30 13.91 -6.61
N ASN A 120 25.37 13.90 -5.29
CA ASN A 120 26.57 13.60 -4.51
C ASN A 120 26.57 12.16 -3.97
N ASN A 121 25.65 11.32 -4.45
CA ASN A 121 25.48 9.92 -4.04
C ASN A 121 25.06 9.75 -2.55
N LYS A 122 24.47 10.78 -1.94
CA LYS A 122 23.92 10.73 -0.59
C LYS A 122 22.44 10.35 -0.63
N TYR A 123 22.01 9.45 0.25
CA TYR A 123 20.60 9.09 0.36
C TYR A 123 19.73 10.30 0.75
N THR A 124 18.57 10.42 0.12
CA THR A 124 17.63 11.53 0.33
C THR A 124 16.20 11.08 0.06
N PHE A 125 15.26 11.80 0.64
CA PHE A 125 13.87 11.80 0.19
C PHE A 125 13.66 12.95 -0.80
N ASP A 126 13.01 12.69 -1.93
CA ASP A 126 12.44 13.71 -2.81
C ASP A 126 10.92 13.60 -2.73
N ILE A 127 10.26 14.67 -2.28
CA ILE A 127 8.83 14.67 -1.91
C ILE A 127 8.08 15.51 -2.91
N ARG A 128 6.97 14.97 -3.44
CA ARG A 128 6.13 15.63 -4.43
C ARG A 128 4.67 15.53 -4.03
N GLU A 129 3.99 16.66 -4.03
CA GLU A 129 2.54 16.69 -3.90
C GLU A 129 1.92 16.22 -5.22
N THR A 130 0.98 15.29 -5.14
CA THR A 130 0.18 14.81 -6.27
C THR A 130 -1.30 14.92 -5.93
N TRP A 131 -2.11 15.15 -6.96
CA TRP A 131 -3.55 15.35 -6.85
C TRP A 131 -4.29 14.12 -7.40
N ILE A 132 -5.46 13.83 -6.82
CA ILE A 132 -6.40 12.83 -7.33
C ILE A 132 -7.30 13.48 -8.40
#